data_AF-A0A967NHS1-F1
#
_entry.id   AF-A0A967NHS1-F1
#
_cell.length_a   1.000
_cell.length_b   1.000
_cell.length_c   1.000
_cell.angle_alpha   90.00
_cell.angle_beta   90.00
_cell.angle_gamma   90.00
#
_symmetry.space_group_name_H-M   'P 1'
#
loop_
_entity.id
_entity.type
_entity.pdbx_description
1 polymer ?
#
loop_
_entity_poly.entity_id
_entity_poly.type
_entity_poly.pdbx_seq_one_letter_code
_entity_poly.pdbx_strand_id
1 'polypeptide(L)' 'MRWLIWLGFAAIFFQSGSTFTAWVLEPERFGGGLAWIWVVAFPLLLALFFVVNRRFGCARGTCSIDGGARDFRFPPGH' A
#
# COMPACT_ATOMS: atom_id res chain seq x y z
N MET A 1 -3.21 18.45 5.81
CA MET A 1 -2.14 18.12 4.84
C MET A 1 -1.94 16.61 4.65
N ARG A 2 -1.59 15.83 5.70
CA ARG A 2 -1.27 14.38 5.59
C ARG A 2 -2.39 13.52 4.97
N TRP A 3 -3.64 13.84 5.29
CA TRP A 3 -4.82 13.18 4.70
C TRP A 3 -4.97 13.43 3.19
N LEU A 4 -4.70 14.65 2.72
CA LEU A 4 -4.76 14.99 1.29
C LEU A 4 -3.68 14.25 0.49
N ILE A 5 -2.48 14.11 1.06
CA ILE A 5 -1.39 13.34 0.46
C ILE A 5 -1.78 11.85 0.36
N TRP A 6 -2.39 11.31 1.41
CA TRP A 6 -2.87 9.92 1.40
C TRP A 6 -3.99 9.71 0.38
N LEU A 7 -4.97 10.62 0.31
CA LEU A 7 -6.02 10.57 -0.70
C LEU A 7 -5.48 10.66 -2.14
N GLY A 8 -4.53 11.56 -2.38
CA GLY A 8 -3.86 11.69 -3.68
C GLY A 8 -3.12 10.40 -4.06
N PHE A 9 -2.38 9.82 -3.11
CA PHE A 9 -1.72 8.53 -3.32
C PHE A 9 -2.74 7.41 -3.59
N ALA A 10 -3.84 7.34 -2.83
CA ALA A 10 -4.88 6.34 -3.03
C ALA A 10 -5.54 6.45 -4.42
N ALA A 11 -5.79 7.66 -4.90
CA ALA A 11 -6.34 7.89 -6.24
C ALA A 11 -5.38 7.40 -7.35
N ILE A 12 -4.08 7.74 -7.23
CA ILE A 12 -3.04 7.31 -8.18
C ILE A 12 -2.87 5.78 -8.15
N PHE A 13 -2.87 5.18 -6.95
CA PHE A 13 -2.78 3.73 -6.77
C PHE A 13 -3.97 3.02 -7.41
N PHE A 14 -5.19 3.53 -7.21
CA PHE A 14 -6.42 2.96 -7.78
C PHE A 14 -6.44 3.07 -9.32
N GLN A 15 -6.04 4.23 -9.87
CA GLN A 15 -5.96 4.41 -11.32
C GLN A 15 -4.94 3.46 -11.96
N SER A 16 -3.77 3.30 -11.32
CA SER A 16 -2.74 2.38 -11.78
C SER A 16 -3.21 0.92 -11.70
N GLY A 17 -3.85 0.54 -10.59
CA GLY A 17 -4.36 -0.82 -10.38
C GLY A 17 -5.47 -1.19 -11.35
N SER A 18 -6.44 -0.30 -11.58
CA SER A 18 -7.51 -0.53 -12.56
C SER A 18 -6.97 -0.68 -13.99
N THR A 19 -5.97 0.12 -14.36
CA THR A 19 -5.31 0.01 -15.67
C THR A 19 -4.53 -1.30 -15.78
N PHE A 20 -3.81 -1.70 -14.72
CA PHE A 20 -3.11 -2.99 -14.67
C PHE A 20 -4.10 -4.16 -14.78
N THR A 21 -5.22 -4.15 -14.05
CA THR A 21 -6.22 -5.21 -14.15
C THR A 21 -6.88 -5.26 -15.53
N ALA A 22 -7.16 -4.10 -16.13
CA ALA A 22 -7.71 -4.06 -17.48
C ALA A 22 -6.72 -4.65 -18.51
N TRP A 23 -5.42 -4.40 -18.34
CA TRP A 23 -4.39 -5.00 -19.18
C TRP A 23 -4.30 -6.52 -18.98
N VAL A 24 -4.43 -7.02 -17.74
CA VAL A 24 -4.44 -8.46 -17.45
C VAL A 24 -5.66 -9.15 -18.05
N LEU A 25 -6.84 -8.49 -18.03
CA LEU A 25 -8.10 -9.07 -18.52
C LEU A 25 -8.20 -9.05 -20.05
N GLU A 26 -7.81 -7.94 -20.69
CA GLU A 26 -7.99 -7.72 -22.13
C GLU A 26 -6.71 -7.14 -22.77
N PRO A 27 -5.61 -7.91 -22.81
CA PRO A 27 -4.32 -7.42 -23.28
C PRO A 27 -4.34 -7.01 -24.76
N GLU A 28 -5.15 -7.66 -25.61
CA GLU A 28 -5.26 -7.29 -27.03
C GLU A 28 -5.86 -5.91 -27.29
N ARG A 29 -6.61 -5.35 -26.32
CA ARG A 29 -7.20 -4.00 -26.43
C ARG A 29 -6.23 -2.91 -25.98
N PHE A 30 -5.11 -3.26 -25.35
CA PHE A 30 -4.11 -2.29 -24.91
C PHE A 30 -3.19 -1.90 -26.07
N GLY A 31 -3.65 -0.94 -26.88
CA GLY A 31 -2.96 -0.41 -28.07
C GLY A 31 -1.67 0.40 -27.80
N GLY A 32 -1.05 0.28 -26.63
CA GLY A 32 0.14 1.06 -26.27
C GLY A 32 -0.15 2.49 -25.80
N GLY A 33 0.90 3.23 -25.43
CA GLY A 33 0.81 4.66 -25.08
C GLY A 33 0.78 4.97 -23.58
N LEU A 34 0.11 6.05 -23.19
CA LEU A 34 0.11 6.60 -21.82
C LEU A 34 -0.45 5.61 -20.77
N ALA A 35 -1.34 4.70 -21.18
CA ALA A 35 -1.87 3.65 -20.32
C ALA A 35 -0.80 2.66 -19.86
N TRP A 36 0.23 2.41 -20.67
CA TRP A 36 1.34 1.51 -20.31
C TRP A 36 2.17 2.04 -19.14
N ILE A 37 2.31 3.36 -19.02
CA ILE A 37 3.00 3.99 -17.89
C ILE A 37 2.32 3.57 -16.57
N TRP A 38 0.98 3.54 -16.56
CA TRP A 38 0.20 3.14 -15.39
C TRP A 38 0.33 1.65 -15.07
N VAL A 39 0.43 0.79 -16.09
CA VAL A 39 0.65 -0.67 -15.91
C VAL A 39 2.02 -0.93 -15.29
N VAL A 40 3.07 -0.28 -15.78
CA VAL A 40 4.45 -0.46 -15.27
C VAL A 40 4.64 0.22 -13.90
N ALA A 41 3.95 1.32 -13.65
CA ALA A 41 4.01 2.01 -12.36
C ALA A 41 3.35 1.22 -11.22
N PHE A 42 2.40 0.32 -11.52
CA PHE A 42 1.64 -0.43 -10.52
C PHE A 42 2.51 -1.20 -9.51
N PRO A 43 3.48 -2.05 -9.91
CA PRO A 43 4.32 -2.77 -8.94
C PRO A 43 5.11 -1.85 -8.01
N LEU A 44 5.59 -0.69 -8.51
CA LEU A 44 6.25 0.31 -7.67
C LEU A 44 5.28 0.96 -6.68
N LEU A 45 4.08 1.31 -7.15
CA LEU A 45 3.02 1.88 -6.32
C LEU A 45 2.51 0.87 -5.28
N LEU A 46 2.50 -0.42 -5.58
CA LEU A 46 2.15 -1.51 -4.66
C LEU A 46 3.17 -1.64 -3.53
N ALA A 47 4.47 -1.62 -3.84
CA ALA A 47 5.50 -1.59 -2.80
C ALA A 47 5.36 -0.33 -1.92
N LEU A 48 5.13 0.82 -2.57
CA LEU A 48 4.95 2.09 -1.87
C LEU A 48 3.68 2.10 -1.01
N PHE A 49 2.62 1.39 -1.41
CA PHE A 49 1.39 1.26 -0.63
C PHE A 49 1.65 0.69 0.76
N PHE A 50 2.50 -0.33 0.90
CA PHE A 50 2.85 -0.87 2.22
C PHE A 50 3.64 0.14 3.07
N VAL A 51 4.56 0.89 2.46
CA VAL A 51 5.35 1.92 3.17
C VAL A 51 4.46 3.07 3.63
N VAL A 52 3.57 3.54 2.75
CA VAL A 52 2.60 4.61 3.04
C VAL A 52 1.63 4.14 4.11
N ASN A 53 1.04 2.95 4.00
CA ASN A 53 0.15 2.43 5.03
C ASN A 53 0.87 2.13 6.35
N ARG A 54 2.16 1.78 6.35
CA ARG A 54 2.92 1.67 7.61
C ARG A 54 3.14 3.05 8.25
N ARG A 55 3.43 4.08 7.46
CA ARG A 55 3.73 5.43 7.95
C ARG A 55 2.49 6.25 8.30
N PHE A 56 1.38 5.99 7.63
CA PHE A 56 0.09 6.67 7.81
C PHE A 56 -0.97 5.80 8.51
N GLY A 57 -0.80 4.48 8.59
CA GLY A 57 -1.69 3.57 9.33
C GLY A 57 -1.64 3.82 10.84
N CYS A 58 -0.48 4.23 11.38
CA CYS A 58 -0.40 4.75 12.75
C CYS A 58 -1.17 6.07 12.95
N ALA A 59 -1.57 6.77 11.88
CA ALA A 59 -2.28 8.05 11.98
C ALA A 59 -3.78 7.89 12.24
N ARG A 60 -4.32 6.66 12.24
CA ARG A 60 -5.74 6.36 12.55
C ARG A 60 -5.98 5.82 13.97
N GLY A 61 -4.96 5.84 14.84
CA GLY A 61 -5.16 5.73 16.29
C GLY A 61 -4.84 4.38 16.94
N THR A 62 -4.42 3.34 16.21
CA THR A 62 -3.96 2.08 16.82
C THR A 62 -2.81 1.46 16.04
N CYS A 63 -1.61 1.94 16.31
CA CYS A 63 -0.43 1.08 16.23
C CYS A 63 0.21 1.09 17.60
N SER A 64 -0.26 0.20 18.49
CA SER A 64 0.62 -0.35 19.51
C SER A 64 1.67 -1.14 18.75
N ILE A 65 2.80 -0.51 18.44
CA ILE A 65 4.03 -1.25 18.32
C ILE A 65 4.45 -1.39 19.78
N ASP A 66 4.15 -2.55 20.37
CA ASP A 66 4.76 -3.03 21.61
C ASP A 66 6.28 -3.12 21.37
N GLY A 67 6.92 -1.96 21.37
CA GLY A 67 8.36 -1.76 21.40
C GLY A 67 8.80 -1.50 22.84
N GLY A 68 8.20 -2.18 23.81
CA GLY A 68 8.68 -2.27 25.17
C GLY A 68 9.12 -3.70 25.42
N ALA A 69 10.32 -4.06 24.95
CA ALA A 69 10.97 -5.24 25.46
C ALA A 69 11.09 -5.11 27.00
N ARG A 70 10.28 -5.86 27.76
CA ARG A 70 10.59 -6.39 29.10
C ARG A 70 9.47 -7.27 29.65
N ASP A 71 9.91 -8.43 30.14
CA ASP A 71 9.21 -9.42 30.96
C ASP A 71 8.19 -10.35 30.30
N PHE A 72 8.70 -11.23 29.43
CA PHE A 72 8.25 -12.63 29.48
C PHE A 72 8.73 -13.25 30.80
N ARG A 73 8.03 -12.96 31.90
CA ARG A 73 8.11 -13.80 33.10
C ARG A 73 7.27 -15.05 32.84
N PHE A 74 7.94 -16.12 32.40
CA PHE A 74 7.38 -17.46 32.50
C PHE A 74 6.90 -17.68 33.94
N PRO A 75 5.65 -18.10 34.19
CA PRO A 75 5.27 -18.52 35.52
C PRO A 75 6.17 -19.71 35.91
N PRO A 76 6.83 -19.70 37.08
CA PRO A 76 7.48 -20.90 37.56
C PRO A 76 6.38 -21.92 37.77
N GLY A 77 6.48 -23.04 37.04
CA GLY A 77 5.63 -24.18 37.30
C GLY A 77 5.86 -24.67 38.72
N HIS A 78 4.79 -24.63 39.52
CA HIS A 78 4.55 -25.50 40.67
C HIS A 78 3.04 -25.70 40.80
#